data_AF-A0A669ELG7-F1
#
_entry.id   AF-A0A669ELG7-F1
#
_cell.length_a   1.000
_cell.length_b   1.000
_cell.length_c   1.000
_cell.angle_alpha   90.00
_cell.angle_beta   90.00
_cell.angle_gamma   90.00
#
_symmetry.space_group_name_H-M   'P 1'
#
loop_
_entity.id
_entity.type
_entity.pdbx_description
1 polymer ?
#
loop_
_entity_poly.entity_id
_entity_poly.type
_entity_poly.pdbx_seq_one_letter_code
_entity_poly.pdbx_strand_id
1 'polypeptide(L)'
;LHLKSEKELARVRSKFVEKISKALLDQLLDDILEDGILNDGERESIVEENKNRADKARCLIDTVRKKGDQASNKLICHLQRRDPMLFAELGLTV
;
A
#
# COMPACT_ATOMS: atom_id res chain seq x y z
N LEU A 1 -6.67 3.21 -22.24
CA LEU A 1 -5.55 3.83 -21.51
C LEU A 1 -5.41 3.10 -20.18
N HIS A 2 -4.40 2.24 -20.03
CA HIS A 2 -4.09 1.63 -18.73
C HIS A 2 -3.48 2.74 -17.85
N LEU A 3 -4.12 3.07 -16.72
CA LEU A 3 -3.54 4.02 -15.78
C LEU A 3 -2.32 3.37 -15.12
N LYS A 4 -1.27 4.17 -14.93
CA LYS A 4 -0.12 3.78 -14.10
C LYS A 4 -0.58 3.42 -12.69
N SER A 5 -0.07 2.34 -12.13
CA SER A 5 -0.34 1.87 -10.77
C SER A 5 -0.08 2.95 -9.72
N GLU A 6 0.93 3.81 -9.92
CA GLU A 6 1.20 4.95 -9.02
C GLU A 6 0.03 5.97 -8.96
N LYS A 7 -0.70 6.10 -10.06
CA LYS A 7 -1.89 6.97 -10.18
C LYS A 7 -3.12 6.26 -9.63
N GLU A 8 -3.25 4.96 -9.81
CA GLU A 8 -4.31 4.16 -9.19
C GLU A 8 -4.24 4.21 -7.67
N LEU A 9 -3.05 4.01 -7.09
CA LEU A 9 -2.84 4.18 -5.65
C LEU A 9 -3.17 5.61 -5.17
N ALA A 10 -2.84 6.63 -5.97
CA ALA A 10 -3.22 8.01 -5.67
C ALA A 10 -4.75 8.18 -5.57
N ARG A 11 -5.46 7.61 -6.56
CA ARG A 11 -6.92 7.69 -6.70
C ARG A 11 -7.64 7.00 -5.54
N VAL A 12 -7.15 5.84 -5.10
CA VAL A 12 -7.80 5.05 -4.05
C VAL A 12 -7.30 5.35 -2.64
N ARG A 13 -6.23 6.16 -2.49
CA ARG A 13 -5.54 6.45 -1.21
C ARG A 13 -6.49 6.69 -0.04
N SER A 14 -7.46 7.59 -0.19
CA SER A 14 -8.39 7.94 0.89
C SER A 14 -9.25 6.74 1.33
N LYS A 15 -9.80 5.99 0.37
CA LYS A 15 -10.62 4.79 0.65
C LYS A 15 -9.78 3.66 1.24
N PHE A 16 -8.57 3.46 0.73
CA PHE A 16 -7.64 2.46 1.26
C PHE A 16 -7.37 2.70 2.76
N VAL A 17 -7.05 3.95 3.13
CA VAL A 17 -6.76 4.35 4.51
C VAL A 17 -7.96 4.15 5.44
N GLU A 18 -9.16 4.41 4.95
CA GLU A 18 -10.40 4.24 5.70
C GLU A 18 -10.70 2.75 5.96
N LYS A 19 -10.53 1.92 4.93
CA LYS A 19 -11.03 0.54 4.90
C LYS A 19 -10.03 -0.51 5.35
N ILE A 20 -8.72 -0.26 5.19
CA ILE A 20 -7.71 -1.25 5.53
C ILE A 20 -7.74 -1.58 7.03
N SER A 21 -7.66 -2.87 7.36
CA SER A 21 -7.52 -3.31 8.75
C SER A 21 -6.07 -3.17 9.22
N LYS A 22 -5.84 -3.12 10.54
CA LYS A 22 -4.46 -3.07 11.06
C LYS A 22 -3.67 -4.32 10.65
N ALA A 23 -4.27 -5.50 10.77
CA ALA A 23 -3.63 -6.76 10.43
C ALA A 23 -3.22 -6.83 8.95
N LEU A 24 -4.11 -6.40 8.04
CA LEU A 24 -3.80 -6.36 6.61
C LEU A 24 -2.71 -5.32 6.29
N LEU A 25 -2.72 -4.18 6.96
CA LEU A 25 -1.67 -3.16 6.80
C LEU A 25 -0.29 -3.68 7.23
N ASP A 26 -0.22 -4.37 8.38
CA ASP A 26 1.03 -4.95 8.88
C ASP A 26 1.55 -6.04 7.91
N GLN A 27 0.66 -6.89 7.37
CA GLN A 27 1.02 -7.88 6.34
C GLN A 27 1.55 -7.24 5.05
N LEU A 28 0.92 -6.16 4.56
CA LEU A 28 1.39 -5.47 3.37
C LEU A 28 2.73 -4.77 3.60
N LEU A 29 3.00 -4.26 4.80
CA LEU A 29 4.32 -3.72 5.13
C LEU A 29 5.41 -4.79 5.02
N ASP A 30 5.12 -6.00 5.51
CA ASP A 30 6.05 -7.13 5.44
C ASP A 30 6.25 -7.61 3.99
N ASP A 31 5.17 -7.75 3.21
CA ASP A 31 5.22 -8.15 1.79
C ASP A 31 6.08 -7.18 0.95
N ILE A 32 5.97 -5.87 1.23
CA ILE A 32 6.70 -4.82 0.51
C ILE A 32 8.16 -4.73 0.95
N LEU A 33 8.45 -5.03 2.22
CA LEU A 33 9.82 -5.19 2.71
C LEU A 33 10.49 -6.41 2.06
N GLU A 34 9.79 -7.55 2.00
CA GLU A 34 10.31 -8.79 1.40
C GLU A 34 10.60 -8.63 -0.10
N ASP A 35 9.75 -7.87 -0.81
CA ASP A 35 9.99 -7.49 -2.21
C ASP A 35 11.16 -6.49 -2.40
N GLY A 36 11.79 -6.03 -1.32
CA GLY A 36 12.90 -5.06 -1.33
C GLY A 36 12.49 -3.65 -1.75
N ILE A 37 11.18 -3.37 -1.79
CA ILE A 37 10.66 -2.04 -2.13
C ILE A 37 10.88 -1.09 -0.97
N LEU A 38 10.56 -1.54 0.25
CA LEU A 38 10.99 -0.87 1.48
C LEU A 38 12.31 -1.47 1.95
N ASN A 39 13.12 -0.67 2.62
CA ASN A 39 14.18 -1.17 3.50
C ASN A 39 13.71 -1.18 4.96
N ASP A 40 14.49 -1.82 5.84
CA ASP A 40 14.15 -1.94 7.27
C ASP A 40 13.91 -0.58 7.94
N GLY A 41 14.76 0.41 7.63
CA GLY A 41 14.62 1.76 8.17
C GLY A 41 13.34 2.47 7.71
N GLU A 42 12.96 2.33 6.43
CA GLU A 42 11.70 2.90 5.93
C GLU A 42 10.48 2.21 6.57
N ARG A 43 10.53 0.89 6.75
CA ARG A 43 9.44 0.15 7.44
C ARG A 43 9.33 0.61 8.89
N GLU A 44 10.45 0.72 9.59
CA GLU A 44 10.50 1.16 10.99
C GLU A 44 9.99 2.60 11.14
N SER A 45 10.45 3.54 10.30
CA SER A 45 9.91 4.90 10.25
C SER A 45 8.38 4.92 10.05
N ILE A 46 7.85 4.11 9.13
CA ILE A 46 6.38 4.06 8.92
C ILE A 46 5.68 3.57 10.20
N VAL A 47 6.21 2.54 10.86
CA VAL A 47 5.59 1.90 12.03
C VAL A 47 5.71 2.75 13.29
N GLU A 48 6.84 3.44 13.49
CA GLU A 48 7.16 4.17 14.71
C GLU A 48 6.71 5.63 14.67
N GLU A 49 6.85 6.32 13.53
CA GLU A 49 6.50 7.74 13.42
C GLU A 49 4.98 7.96 13.39
N ASN A 50 4.20 6.91 13.07
CA ASN A 50 2.75 7.00 12.89
C ASN A 50 2.01 6.23 13.98
N LYS A 51 1.34 6.95 14.89
CA LYS A 51 0.67 6.32 16.05
C LYS A 51 -0.62 5.58 15.70
N ASN A 52 -1.32 5.98 14.65
CA ASN A 52 -2.58 5.38 14.25
C ASN A 52 -2.48 4.66 12.89
N ARG A 53 -3.42 3.72 12.67
CA ARG A 53 -3.51 2.92 11.45
C ARG A 53 -3.63 3.77 10.19
N ALA A 54 -4.38 4.87 10.25
CA ALA A 54 -4.66 5.69 9.08
C ALA A 54 -3.40 6.41 8.59
N ASP A 55 -2.61 6.97 9.50
CA ASP A 55 -1.35 7.63 9.19
C ASP A 55 -0.34 6.63 8.62
N LYS A 56 -0.21 5.44 9.24
CA LYS A 56 0.61 4.34 8.70
C LYS A 56 0.22 3.97 7.27
N ALA A 57 -1.08 3.80 7.01
CA ALA A 57 -1.59 3.45 5.68
C ALA A 57 -1.30 4.55 4.64
N ARG A 58 -1.40 5.83 5.03
CA ARG A 58 -1.02 6.96 4.15
C ARG A 58 0.48 6.91 3.83
N CYS A 59 1.32 6.74 4.85
CA CYS A 59 2.76 6.67 4.66
C CYS A 59 3.20 5.50 3.79
N LEU A 60 2.62 4.29 3.98
CA LEU A 60 2.89 3.15 3.10
C LEU A 60 2.59 3.48 1.63
N ILE A 61 1.39 3.98 1.33
CA ILE A 61 1.01 4.35 -0.04
C ILE A 61 1.94 5.42 -0.60
N ASP A 62 2.21 6.47 0.16
CA ASP A 62 2.99 7.61 -0.33
C ASP A 62 4.45 7.23 -0.59
N THR A 63 5.05 6.38 0.27
CA THR A 63 6.40 5.86 0.07
C THR A 63 6.49 4.95 -1.15
N VAL A 64 5.58 3.98 -1.29
CA VAL A 64 5.56 3.05 -2.44
C VAL A 64 5.32 3.80 -3.76
N ARG A 65 4.41 4.79 -3.76
CA ARG A 65 4.15 5.62 -4.95
C ARG A 65 5.37 6.43 -5.38
N LYS A 66 6.13 6.99 -4.43
CA LYS A 66 7.36 7.75 -4.73
C LYS A 66 8.44 6.88 -5.37
N LYS A 67 8.43 5.57 -5.12
CA LYS A 67 9.34 4.60 -5.74
C LYS A 67 8.92 4.21 -7.17
N GLY A 68 7.73 4.63 -7.60
CA GLY A 68 7.27 4.57 -8.98
C GLY A 68 6.30 3.43 -9.27
N ASP A 69 6.05 3.25 -10.56
CA ASP A 69 4.97 2.42 -11.08
C ASP A 69 5.11 0.92 -10.73
N GLN A 70 6.31 0.36 -10.85
CA GLN A 70 6.57 -1.05 -10.56
C GLN A 70 6.34 -1.38 -9.08
N ALA A 71 6.83 -0.52 -8.17
CA ALA A 71 6.61 -0.68 -6.73
C ALA A 71 5.11 -0.54 -6.39
N SER A 72 4.44 0.42 -7.01
CA SER A 72 2.99 0.62 -6.86
C SER A 72 2.20 -0.60 -7.33
N ASN A 73 2.58 -1.20 -8.45
CA ASN A 73 1.93 -2.41 -8.97
C ASN A 73 2.08 -3.58 -7.99
N LYS A 74 3.29 -3.77 -7.42
CA LYS A 74 3.53 -4.83 -6.43
C LYS A 74 2.61 -4.71 -5.21
N LEU A 75 2.42 -3.51 -4.66
CA LEU A 75 1.46 -3.28 -3.57
C LEU A 75 0.02 -3.61 -3.96
N ILE A 76 -0.39 -3.24 -5.17
CA ILE A 76 -1.71 -3.57 -5.71
C ILE A 76 -1.88 -5.09 -5.84
N CYS A 77 -0.88 -5.81 -6.37
CA CYS A 77 -0.89 -7.27 -6.49
C CYS A 77 -0.95 -7.96 -5.12
N HIS A 78 -0.16 -7.51 -4.14
CA HIS A 78 -0.21 -8.07 -2.79
C HIS A 78 -1.56 -7.83 -2.13
N LEU A 79 -2.12 -6.63 -2.28
CA LEU A 79 -3.47 -6.33 -1.82
C LEU A 79 -4.50 -7.26 -2.46
N GLN A 80 -4.44 -7.48 -3.78
CA GLN A 80 -5.34 -8.40 -4.48
C GLN A 80 -5.24 -9.83 -3.94
N ARG A 81 -4.03 -10.31 -3.62
CA ARG A 81 -3.80 -11.66 -3.10
C ARG A 81 -4.26 -11.83 -1.65
N ARG A 82 -3.98 -10.83 -0.81
CA ARG A 82 -4.29 -10.84 0.62
C ARG A 82 -5.78 -10.57 0.89
N ASP A 83 -6.37 -9.63 0.15
CA ASP A 83 -7.77 -9.25 0.27
C ASP A 83 -8.38 -8.86 -1.10
N PRO A 84 -8.85 -9.87 -1.87
CA PRO A 84 -9.51 -9.64 -3.15
C PRO A 84 -10.79 -8.79 -3.04
N MET A 85 -11.46 -8.82 -1.88
CA MET A 85 -12.71 -8.09 -1.67
C MET A 85 -12.43 -6.60 -1.52
N LEU A 86 -11.46 -6.23 -0.68
CA LEU A 86 -11.03 -4.84 -0.55
C LEU A 86 -10.42 -4.32 -1.86
N PHE A 87 -9.64 -5.13 -2.56
CA PHE A 87 -9.12 -4.79 -3.89
C PHE A 87 -10.25 -4.40 -4.86
N ALA A 88 -11.31 -5.21 -4.93
CA ALA A 88 -12.47 -4.94 -5.77
C ALA A 88 -13.27 -3.72 -5.29
N GLU A 89 -13.44 -3.53 -3.98
CA GLU A 89 -14.14 -2.37 -3.40
C GLU A 89 -13.43 -1.04 -3.72
N LEU A 90 -12.10 -1.05 -3.77
CA LEU A 90 -11.30 0.10 -4.18
C LEU A 90 -11.37 0.34 -5.69
N GLY A 91 -11.88 -0.61 -6.48
CA GLY A 91 -11.98 -0.54 -7.93
C GLY A 91 -10.62 -0.54 -8.59
N LEU A 92 -9.66 -1.28 -8.02
CA LEU A 92 -8.31 -1.46 -8.57
C LEU A 92 -8.33 -2.50 -9.69
N THR A 93 -7.34 -2.42 -10.58
CA THR A 93 -7.10 -3.39 -11.65
C THR A 93 -5.60 -3.67 -11.73
N VAL A 94 -5.24 -4.94 -11.94
CA VAL A 94 -3.86 -5.39 -12.19
C VAL A 94 -3.64 -5.62 -13.68
#